data_AF-A0A1M8A681-F1
#
_entry.id   AF-A0A1M8A681-F1
#
_cell.length_a   1.000
_cell.length_b   1.000
_cell.length_c   1.000
_cell.angle_alpha   90.00
_cell.angle_beta   90.00
_cell.angle_gamma   90.00
#
_symmetry.space_group_name_H-M   'P 1'
#
loop_
_entity.id
_entity.type
_entity.pdbx_description
1 polymer ?
#
loop_
_entity_poly.entity_id
_entity_poly.type
_entity_poly.pdbx_seq_one_letter_code
_entity_poly.pdbx_strand_id
1 'polypeptide(L)'
;MDLSAVPVPVEEPGSPKEGLHLSARTMTGTNAAGGTFGLGLDQFELPKASIAKLARSEIPESMQLRKDTMIALVKSASVFVSYLTAASHDVALARGNKTISAAHVMDAMRELDFPPHMRRELREQLEAYRDLQKKQATARAEAAQQSRERAKAARAAAAAAEAMEVEGSGPVGEKEVEAEPEASAEVEAKVPDALAAPSTERPPA
;
A
#
# COMPACT_ATOMS: atom_id res chain seq x y z
N MET A 1 60.44 -2.51 -53.80
CA MET A 1 60.63 -3.78 -54.52
C MET A 1 60.20 -4.86 -53.53
N ASP A 2 58.92 -5.25 -53.56
CA ASP A 2 58.35 -6.25 -54.49
C ASP A 2 59.03 -7.60 -54.32
N LEU A 3 58.37 -8.77 -54.28
CA LEU A 3 56.97 -9.19 -54.28
C LEU A 3 57.05 -10.72 -54.18
N SER A 4 56.00 -11.36 -53.67
CA SER A 4 55.61 -12.74 -54.00
C SER A 4 56.40 -13.90 -53.36
N ALA A 5 55.84 -15.06 -53.02
CA ALA A 5 54.45 -15.53 -52.92
C ALA A 5 54.44 -17.03 -52.53
N VAL A 6 53.59 -17.42 -51.55
CA VAL A 6 52.55 -18.51 -51.62
C VAL A 6 53.05 -19.99 -51.61
N PRO A 7 52.28 -21.10 -51.28
CA PRO A 7 50.86 -21.33 -50.81
C PRO A 7 50.63 -22.28 -49.57
N VAL A 8 49.55 -22.13 -48.73
CA VAL A 8 48.19 -22.84 -48.62
C VAL A 8 48.17 -24.06 -47.64
N PRO A 9 47.06 -24.55 -46.96
CA PRO A 9 45.59 -24.28 -46.98
C PRO A 9 44.93 -23.92 -45.59
N VAL A 10 43.83 -23.16 -45.49
CA VAL A 10 42.36 -23.46 -45.54
C VAL A 10 41.83 -24.50 -44.53
N GLU A 11 41.12 -24.04 -43.48
CA GLU A 11 39.91 -24.69 -42.91
C GLU A 11 39.12 -23.72 -41.97
N GLU A 12 37.86 -23.42 -42.30
CA GLU A 12 36.76 -23.08 -41.36
C GLU A 12 35.95 -24.37 -41.07
N PRO A 13 34.96 -24.50 -40.15
CA PRO A 13 34.17 -23.52 -39.39
C PRO A 13 33.90 -23.91 -37.91
N GLY A 14 33.12 -23.11 -37.15
CA GLY A 14 32.50 -23.63 -35.90
C GLY A 14 31.90 -22.60 -34.96
N SER A 15 30.62 -22.27 -35.14
CA SER A 15 29.78 -21.62 -34.11
C SER A 15 29.49 -22.58 -32.94
N PRO A 16 29.40 -22.11 -31.68
CA PRO A 16 28.63 -22.80 -30.66
C PRO A 16 27.28 -22.11 -30.41
N LYS A 17 26.22 -22.90 -30.55
CA LYS A 17 24.89 -22.63 -29.98
C LYS A 17 24.92 -23.05 -28.51
N GLU A 18 24.53 -22.18 -27.59
CA GLU A 18 24.00 -22.60 -26.29
C GLU A 18 22.81 -21.72 -25.92
N GLY A 19 21.63 -22.33 -25.91
CA GLY A 19 20.46 -21.77 -25.25
C GLY A 19 20.45 -22.19 -23.79
N LEU A 20 20.07 -21.27 -22.91
CA LEU A 20 19.35 -21.61 -21.70
C LEU A 20 18.29 -20.55 -21.45
N HIS A 21 17.05 -20.93 -21.79
CA HIS A 21 15.83 -20.18 -21.52
C HIS A 21 15.58 -20.21 -20.00
N LEU A 22 16.07 -19.20 -19.27
CA LEU A 22 15.70 -19.01 -17.86
C LEU A 22 14.33 -18.35 -17.79
N SER A 23 13.34 -19.22 -17.59
CA SER A 23 11.94 -18.90 -17.39
C SER A 23 11.75 -17.91 -16.23
N ALA A 24 10.99 -16.85 -16.49
CA ALA A 24 10.42 -15.96 -15.49
C ALA A 24 9.48 -16.76 -14.57
N ARG A 25 10.00 -17.26 -13.44
CA ARG A 25 9.17 -17.86 -12.41
C ARG A 25 9.71 -17.54 -11.01
N THR A 26 9.08 -16.52 -10.43
CA THR A 26 8.81 -16.37 -8.99
C THR A 26 10.01 -16.43 -8.05
N MET A 27 10.50 -15.26 -7.62
CA MET A 27 11.09 -15.11 -6.29
C MET A 27 10.19 -14.19 -5.45
N THR A 28 9.60 -14.81 -4.43
CA THR A 28 8.76 -14.24 -3.39
C THR A 28 9.62 -13.90 -2.17
N GLY A 29 9.36 -12.75 -1.52
CA GLY A 29 9.57 -12.50 -0.07
C GLY A 29 11.02 -12.23 0.39
N THR A 30 11.43 -10.98 0.60
CA THR A 30 11.45 -10.25 1.90
C THR A 30 12.29 -10.89 3.03
N ASN A 31 13.51 -10.39 3.30
CA ASN A 31 13.82 -9.51 4.45
C ASN A 31 15.32 -9.21 4.68
N ALA A 32 15.60 -7.91 4.82
CA ALA A 32 16.53 -7.22 5.76
C ALA A 32 18.00 -7.66 5.89
N ALA A 33 18.92 -6.79 5.43
CA ALA A 33 20.14 -6.31 6.15
C ALA A 33 21.20 -5.67 5.22
N GLY A 34 21.02 -5.71 3.90
CA GLY A 34 21.83 -5.00 2.92
C GLY A 34 20.90 -4.43 1.87
N GLY A 35 20.57 -3.15 2.00
CA GLY A 35 19.42 -2.54 1.34
C GLY A 35 19.43 -2.66 -0.18
N THR A 36 18.32 -2.25 -0.77
CA THR A 36 18.10 -1.96 -2.20
C THR A 36 19.13 -1.01 -2.85
N PHE A 37 20.23 -0.71 -2.16
CA PHE A 37 21.38 0.12 -2.57
C PHE A 37 22.08 -0.37 -3.85
N GLY A 38 21.79 -1.60 -4.31
CA GLY A 38 22.26 -2.13 -5.60
C GLY A 38 21.21 -2.13 -6.72
N LEU A 39 19.94 -1.84 -6.41
CA LEU A 39 18.91 -1.63 -7.42
C LEU A 39 19.01 -0.16 -7.82
N GLY A 40 19.48 0.11 -9.03
CA GLY A 40 19.65 1.48 -9.54
C GLY A 40 18.38 2.32 -9.38
N LEU A 41 18.54 3.65 -9.33
CA LEU A 41 17.44 4.62 -9.16
C LEU A 41 16.28 4.41 -10.15
N ASP A 42 16.57 3.81 -11.30
CA ASP A 42 15.63 3.51 -12.38
C ASP A 42 14.45 2.62 -11.91
N GLN A 43 14.62 1.81 -10.85
CA GLN A 43 13.56 0.96 -10.29
C GLN A 43 12.51 1.74 -9.49
N PHE A 44 12.86 2.94 -9.01
CA PHE A 44 12.00 3.79 -8.18
C PHE A 44 11.53 5.04 -8.93
N GLU A 45 11.66 5.05 -10.26
CA GLU A 45 11.18 6.17 -11.08
C GLU A 45 9.65 6.27 -11.05
N LEU A 46 9.15 7.48 -10.82
CA LEU A 46 7.73 7.77 -10.95
C LEU A 46 7.32 7.79 -12.43
N PRO A 47 6.04 7.50 -12.76
CA PRO A 47 5.56 7.56 -14.13
C PRO A 47 5.90 8.90 -14.80
N LYS A 48 6.68 8.84 -15.88
CA LYS A 48 7.16 10.04 -16.60
C LYS A 48 6.01 10.95 -17.04
N ALA A 49 4.86 10.37 -17.40
CA ALA A 49 3.67 11.12 -17.78
C ALA A 49 3.12 12.01 -16.65
N SER A 50 3.16 11.54 -15.39
CA SER A 50 2.71 12.32 -14.23
C SER A 50 3.65 13.48 -13.93
N ILE A 51 4.96 13.22 -13.92
CA ILE A 51 5.99 14.25 -13.75
C ILE A 51 5.89 15.30 -14.86
N ALA A 52 5.73 14.88 -16.12
CA ALA A 52 5.65 15.78 -17.25
C ALA A 52 4.39 16.63 -17.27
N LYS A 53 3.27 16.15 -16.72
CA LYS A 53 2.04 16.96 -16.55
C LYS A 53 2.26 18.05 -15.51
N LEU A 54 2.83 17.70 -14.36
CA LEU A 54 3.12 18.65 -13.29
C LEU A 54 4.18 19.68 -13.71
N ALA A 55 5.27 19.25 -14.35
CA ALA A 55 6.31 20.18 -14.80
C ALA A 55 5.78 21.21 -15.82
N ARG A 56 4.79 20.83 -16.63
CA ARG A 56 4.15 21.74 -17.60
C ARG A 56 3.08 22.64 -16.99
N SER A 57 2.49 22.29 -15.84
CA SER A 57 1.55 23.21 -15.16
C SER A 57 2.26 24.40 -14.55
N GLU A 58 3.52 24.23 -14.17
CA GLU A 58 4.32 25.25 -13.49
C GLU A 58 5.16 26.13 -14.44
N ILE A 59 5.15 25.85 -15.75
CA ILE A 59 5.88 26.65 -16.75
C ILE A 59 4.93 27.20 -17.83
N PRO A 60 5.20 28.39 -18.37
CA PRO A 60 4.43 28.93 -19.49
C PRO A 60 4.49 28.05 -20.74
N GLU A 61 3.42 28.05 -21.55
CA GLU A 61 3.34 27.28 -22.79
C GLU A 61 4.39 27.66 -23.84
N SER A 62 4.95 28.87 -23.74
CA SER A 62 6.04 29.32 -24.61
C SER A 62 7.39 28.64 -24.32
N MET A 63 7.54 27.99 -23.16
CA MET A 63 8.78 27.34 -22.74
C MET A 63 8.77 25.85 -23.09
N GLN A 64 9.82 25.39 -23.78
CA GLN A 64 10.02 23.98 -24.11
C GLN A 64 10.97 23.30 -23.11
N LEU A 65 10.53 22.17 -22.53
CA LEU A 65 11.36 21.30 -21.70
C LEU A 65 12.20 20.37 -22.58
N ARG A 66 13.53 20.40 -22.39
CA ARG A 66 14.43 19.46 -23.07
C ARG A 66 14.34 18.05 -22.46
N LYS A 67 14.76 17.04 -23.26
CA LYS A 67 14.72 15.63 -22.86
C LYS A 67 15.52 15.38 -21.58
N ASP A 68 16.72 15.96 -21.47
CA ASP A 68 17.60 15.77 -20.32
C ASP A 68 17.01 16.38 -19.03
N THR A 69 16.33 17.52 -19.14
CA THR A 69 15.60 18.13 -18.02
C THR A 69 14.51 17.21 -17.49
N MET A 70 13.77 16.54 -18.39
CA MET A 70 12.72 15.61 -17.99
C MET A 70 13.30 14.38 -17.27
N ILE A 71 14.43 13.85 -17.75
CA ILE A 71 15.12 12.73 -17.10
C ILE A 71 15.61 13.16 -15.71
N ALA A 72 16.20 14.36 -15.60
CA ALA A 72 16.64 14.90 -14.32
C ALA A 72 15.48 15.06 -13.33
N LEU A 73 14.33 15.57 -13.76
CA LEU A 73 13.14 15.71 -12.91
C LEU A 73 12.66 14.34 -12.39
N VAL A 74 12.56 13.35 -13.27
CA VAL A 74 12.12 11.98 -12.90
C VAL A 74 13.06 11.37 -11.86
N LYS A 75 14.38 11.44 -12.08
CA LYS A 75 15.38 10.91 -11.14
C LYS A 75 15.43 11.71 -9.83
N SER A 76 15.32 13.03 -9.92
CA SER A 76 15.31 13.90 -8.74
C SER A 76 14.10 13.68 -7.85
N ALA A 77 12.93 13.32 -8.40
CA ALA A 77 11.74 13.03 -7.62
C ALA A 77 11.93 11.81 -6.71
N SER A 78 12.57 10.76 -7.20
CA SER A 78 12.88 9.56 -6.41
C SER A 78 13.88 9.88 -5.28
N VAL A 79 14.90 10.69 -5.57
CA VAL A 79 15.86 11.17 -4.57
C VAL A 79 15.20 12.07 -3.54
N PHE A 80 14.28 12.95 -3.97
CA PHE A 80 13.54 13.86 -3.10
C PHE A 80 12.69 13.10 -2.06
N VAL A 81 11.94 12.08 -2.49
CA VAL A 81 11.15 11.25 -1.56
C VAL A 81 12.06 10.55 -0.56
N SER A 82 13.18 10.01 -1.02
CA SER A 82 14.16 9.33 -0.15
C SER A 82 14.78 10.29 0.86
N TYR A 83 15.16 11.49 0.43
CA TYR A 83 15.74 12.53 1.26
C TYR A 83 14.77 13.03 2.34
N LEU A 84 13.53 13.35 1.95
CA LEU A 84 12.51 13.79 2.92
C LEU A 84 12.16 12.69 3.91
N THR A 85 12.15 11.42 3.47
CA THR A 85 11.92 10.27 4.35
C THR A 85 13.05 10.11 5.37
N ALA A 86 14.30 10.26 4.95
CA ALA A 86 15.46 10.22 5.84
C ALA A 86 15.40 11.33 6.89
N ALA A 87 15.17 12.59 6.47
CA ALA A 87 15.02 13.70 7.42
C ALA A 87 13.84 13.48 8.39
N SER A 88 12.71 12.98 7.89
CA SER A 88 11.54 12.66 8.74
C SER A 88 11.82 11.51 9.71
N HIS A 89 12.70 10.58 9.33
CA HIS A 89 13.15 9.49 10.19
C HIS A 89 14.00 10.03 11.33
N ASP A 90 14.96 10.92 11.05
CA ASP A 90 15.82 11.53 12.06
C ASP A 90 14.99 12.31 13.10
N VAL A 91 13.99 13.08 12.64
CA VAL A 91 13.04 13.76 13.53
C VAL A 91 12.23 12.76 14.38
N ALA A 92 11.81 11.64 13.81
CA ALA A 92 11.08 10.59 14.55
C ALA A 92 11.96 10.00 15.66
N LEU A 93 13.21 9.66 15.32
CA LEU A 93 14.19 9.11 16.27
C LEU A 93 14.52 10.10 17.38
N ALA A 94 14.70 11.38 17.06
CA ALA A 94 14.93 12.44 18.03
C ALA A 94 13.76 12.58 19.05
N ARG A 95 12.54 12.22 18.63
CA ARG A 95 11.34 12.18 19.49
C ARG A 95 11.12 10.82 20.18
N GLY A 96 12.03 9.85 20.02
CA GLY A 96 11.90 8.50 20.57
C GLY A 96 10.91 7.58 19.84
N ASN A 97 10.44 7.97 18.66
CA ASN A 97 9.47 7.23 17.88
C ASN A 97 10.13 6.32 16.84
N LYS A 98 9.74 5.05 16.80
CA LYS A 98 10.21 4.09 15.77
C LYS A 98 9.44 4.19 14.44
N THR A 99 8.32 4.90 14.43
CA THR A 99 7.43 5.04 13.27
C THR A 99 7.36 6.49 12.84
N ILE A 100 7.49 6.75 11.53
CA ILE A 100 7.31 8.08 10.96
C ILE A 100 5.82 8.44 10.97
N SER A 101 5.48 9.57 11.60
CA SER A 101 4.15 10.14 11.64
C SER A 101 4.09 11.41 10.78
N ALA A 102 2.89 11.87 10.45
CA ALA A 102 2.72 13.11 9.69
C ALA A 102 3.33 14.34 10.40
N ALA A 103 3.38 14.34 11.73
CA ALA A 103 4.02 15.41 12.50
C ALA A 103 5.53 15.46 12.23
N HIS A 104 6.19 14.30 12.11
CA HIS A 104 7.63 14.24 11.84
C HIS A 104 7.97 14.80 10.45
N VAL A 105 7.13 14.55 9.44
CA VAL A 105 7.30 15.13 8.10
C VAL A 105 7.13 16.65 8.12
N MET A 106 6.12 17.15 8.86
CA MET A 106 5.89 18.59 9.01
C MET A 106 7.02 19.32 9.72
N ASP A 107 7.67 18.64 10.66
CA ASP A 107 8.84 19.13 11.39
C ASP A 107 10.09 19.11 10.52
N ALA A 108 10.34 18.00 9.82
CA ALA A 108 11.45 17.86 8.88
C ALA A 108 11.40 18.93 7.78
N MET A 109 10.21 19.27 7.25
CA MET A 109 10.09 20.38 6.32
C MET A 109 10.52 21.74 6.90
N ARG A 110 10.45 21.93 8.22
CA ARG A 110 10.95 23.16 8.86
C ARG A 110 12.47 23.11 9.01
N GLU A 111 13.02 21.97 9.39
CA GLU A 111 14.47 21.78 9.54
C GLU A 111 15.21 21.86 8.20
N LEU A 112 14.56 21.42 7.12
CA LEU A 112 15.06 21.52 5.75
C LEU A 112 14.79 22.89 5.10
N ASP A 113 14.31 23.87 5.87
CA ASP A 113 14.03 25.24 5.42
C ASP A 113 13.11 25.34 4.19
N PHE A 114 12.14 24.43 4.05
CA PHE A 114 11.16 24.56 2.98
C PHE A 114 10.35 25.86 3.13
N PRO A 115 10.05 26.54 2.00
CA PRO A 115 9.31 27.79 2.00
C PRO A 115 8.02 27.73 2.82
N PRO A 116 7.67 28.78 3.58
CA PRO A 116 6.46 28.80 4.42
C PRO A 116 5.17 28.48 3.66
N HIS A 117 5.06 28.90 2.39
CA HIS A 117 3.87 28.63 1.57
C HIS A 117 3.71 27.13 1.26
N MET A 118 4.79 26.42 0.92
CA MET A 118 4.75 24.96 0.70
C MET A 118 4.37 24.21 1.98
N ARG A 119 4.91 24.63 3.13
CA ARG A 119 4.56 24.06 4.44
C ARG A 119 3.10 24.32 4.82
N ARG A 120 2.53 25.44 4.40
CA ARG A 120 1.10 25.74 4.62
C ARG A 120 0.24 24.84 3.74
N GLU A 121 0.53 24.78 2.44
CA GLU A 121 -0.20 23.95 1.48
C GLU A 121 -0.20 22.47 1.89
N LEU A 122 0.94 21.93 2.35
CA LEU A 122 0.98 20.55 2.84
C LEU A 122 0.06 20.32 4.06
N ARG A 123 -0.07 21.31 4.95
CA ARG A 123 -0.98 21.21 6.11
C ARG A 123 -2.43 21.17 5.68
N GLU A 124 -2.81 22.02 4.73
CA GLU A 124 -4.16 22.03 4.15
C GLU A 124 -4.49 20.67 3.50
N GLN A 125 -3.56 20.10 2.74
CA GLN A 125 -3.73 18.76 2.15
C GLN A 125 -3.85 17.65 3.20
N LEU A 126 -3.10 17.76 4.30
CA LEU A 126 -3.18 16.82 5.42
C LEU A 126 -4.56 16.88 6.12
N GLU A 127 -5.11 18.08 6.31
CA GLU A 127 -6.46 18.28 6.87
C GLU A 127 -7.53 17.69 5.94
N ALA A 128 -7.46 18.01 4.64
CA ALA A 128 -8.37 17.45 3.64
C ALA A 128 -8.32 15.92 3.60
N TYR A 129 -7.12 15.32 3.71
CA TYR A 129 -6.95 13.87 3.77
C TYR A 129 -7.59 13.26 5.02
N ARG A 130 -7.45 13.89 6.19
CA ARG A 130 -8.09 13.42 7.43
C ARG A 130 -9.61 13.45 7.34
N ASP A 131 -10.17 14.50 6.74
CA ASP A 131 -11.61 14.61 6.55
C ASP A 131 -12.13 13.60 5.54
N LEU A 132 -11.39 13.35 4.46
CA LEU A 132 -11.71 12.29 3.51
C LEU A 132 -11.69 10.91 4.17
N GLN A 133 -10.71 10.62 5.03
CA GLN A 133 -10.66 9.35 5.77
C GLN A 133 -11.86 9.18 6.71
N LYS A 134 -12.25 10.22 7.45
CA LYS A 134 -13.44 10.18 8.31
C LYS A 134 -14.71 9.89 7.50
N LYS A 135 -14.92 10.59 6.38
CA LYS A 135 -16.07 10.38 5.48
C LYS A 135 -16.10 8.97 4.90
N GLN A 136 -14.94 8.41 4.54
CA GLN A 136 -14.87 7.02 4.07
C GLN A 136 -15.18 6.02 5.18
N ALA A 137 -14.74 6.29 6.42
CA ALA A 137 -15.04 5.43 7.57
C ALA A 137 -16.53 5.42 7.89
N THR A 138 -17.20 6.58 7.88
CA THR A 138 -18.64 6.68 8.11
C THR A 138 -19.43 5.97 7.00
N ALA A 139 -19.08 6.21 5.73
CA ALA A 139 -19.74 5.53 4.60
C ALA A 139 -19.59 4.00 4.66
N ARG A 140 -18.43 3.50 5.07
CA ARG A 140 -18.20 2.06 5.28
C ARG A 140 -19.02 1.50 6.44
N ALA A 141 -19.14 2.25 7.54
CA ALA A 141 -19.95 1.86 8.69
C ALA A 141 -21.44 1.79 8.33
N GLU A 142 -21.95 2.78 7.61
CA GLU A 142 -23.34 2.83 7.13
C GLU A 142 -23.64 1.67 6.16
N ALA A 143 -22.75 1.41 5.19
CA ALA A 143 -22.90 0.27 4.29
C ALA A 143 -22.87 -1.09 5.03
N ALA A 144 -22.03 -1.21 6.07
CA ALA A 144 -21.97 -2.40 6.91
C ALA A 144 -23.25 -2.58 7.76
N GLN A 145 -23.85 -1.50 8.25
CA GLN A 145 -25.12 -1.55 8.96
C GLN A 145 -26.26 -1.95 8.02
N GLN A 146 -26.37 -1.32 6.85
CA GLN A 146 -27.41 -1.63 5.87
C GLN A 146 -27.34 -3.08 5.37
N SER A 147 -26.12 -3.61 5.17
CA SER A 147 -25.95 -5.02 4.79
C SER A 147 -26.35 -5.99 5.90
N ARG A 148 -26.04 -5.67 7.18
CA ARG A 148 -26.49 -6.46 8.34
C ARG A 148 -28.01 -6.44 8.50
N GLU A 149 -28.64 -5.28 8.31
CA GLU A 149 -30.10 -5.15 8.38
C GLU A 149 -30.79 -5.94 7.26
N ARG A 150 -30.29 -5.86 6.02
CA ARG A 150 -30.79 -6.67 4.90
C ARG A 150 -30.61 -8.17 5.14
N ALA A 151 -29.46 -8.59 5.66
CA ALA A 151 -29.22 -9.99 5.99
C ALA A 151 -30.15 -10.50 7.10
N LYS A 152 -30.43 -9.66 8.12
CA LYS A 152 -31.37 -9.99 9.19
C LYS A 152 -32.81 -10.08 8.68
N ALA A 153 -33.22 -9.15 7.81
CA ALA A 153 -34.54 -9.17 7.18
C ALA A 153 -34.72 -10.41 6.28
N ALA A 154 -33.70 -10.76 5.48
CA ALA A 154 -33.72 -11.95 4.64
C ALA A 154 -33.83 -13.26 5.45
N ARG A 155 -33.10 -13.36 6.58
CA ARG A 155 -33.22 -14.51 7.49
C ARG A 155 -34.59 -14.60 8.15
N ALA A 156 -35.16 -13.47 8.57
CA ALA A 156 -36.50 -13.44 9.15
C ALA A 156 -37.58 -13.86 8.13
N ALA A 157 -37.44 -13.42 6.87
CA ALA A 157 -38.35 -13.83 5.80
C ALA A 157 -38.23 -15.32 5.47
N ALA A 158 -37.02 -15.88 5.44
CA ALA A 158 -36.80 -17.31 5.21
C ALA A 158 -37.38 -18.18 6.33
N ALA A 159 -37.18 -17.79 7.60
CA ALA A 159 -37.75 -18.50 8.75
C ALA A 159 -39.29 -18.45 8.79
N ALA A 160 -39.90 -17.33 8.35
CA ALA A 160 -41.34 -17.22 8.26
C ALA A 160 -41.94 -18.08 7.13
N ALA A 161 -41.23 -18.26 6.02
CA ALA A 161 -41.64 -19.14 4.94
C ALA A 161 -41.55 -20.63 5.33
N GLU A 162 -40.50 -21.01 6.06
CA GLU A 162 -40.31 -22.39 6.54
C GLU A 162 -41.35 -22.79 7.60
N ALA A 163 -41.79 -21.85 8.45
CA ALA A 163 -42.85 -22.10 9.43
C ALA A 163 -44.24 -22.32 8.80
N MET A 164 -44.44 -21.95 7.54
CA MET A 164 -45.72 -22.07 6.84
C MET A 164 -45.86 -23.39 6.06
N GLU A 165 -44.79 -24.18 5.94
CA GLU A 165 -44.76 -25.49 5.26
C GLU A 165 -44.98 -26.70 6.21
N VAL A 166 -45.20 -26.50 7.52
CA VAL A 166 -45.21 -27.60 8.52
C VAL A 166 -46.62 -28.08 8.98
N GLU A 167 -47.73 -27.52 8.52
CA GLU A 167 -49.07 -28.11 8.81
C GLU A 167 -49.55 -29.07 7.70
N GLY A 168 -49.17 -30.35 7.82
CA GLY A 168 -49.64 -31.42 6.92
C GLY A 168 -49.29 -32.85 7.35
N SER A 169 -49.93 -33.35 8.43
CA SER A 169 -50.19 -34.77 8.80
C SER A 169 -49.03 -35.74 9.16
N GLY A 170 -49.07 -36.33 10.38
CA GLY A 170 -48.27 -37.50 10.86
C GLY A 170 -48.96 -38.86 10.64
N PRO A 171 -48.68 -40.00 11.36
CA PRO A 171 -47.75 -40.24 12.49
C PRO A 171 -47.02 -41.64 12.55
N VAL A 172 -46.34 -41.92 13.70
CA VAL A 172 -45.98 -43.21 14.38
C VAL A 172 -44.65 -43.94 14.06
N GLY A 173 -43.86 -44.22 15.12
CA GLY A 173 -42.92 -45.37 15.16
C GLY A 173 -41.72 -45.23 16.12
N GLU A 174 -41.67 -46.10 17.14
CA GLU A 174 -40.69 -46.23 18.25
C GLU A 174 -39.22 -46.48 17.84
N LYS A 175 -38.21 -45.98 18.60
CA LYS A 175 -37.23 -46.76 19.42
C LYS A 175 -36.02 -45.96 19.95
N GLU A 176 -35.62 -46.36 21.17
CA GLU A 176 -34.34 -46.35 21.92
C GLU A 176 -33.02 -46.05 21.15
N VAL A 177 -31.84 -45.71 21.70
CA VAL A 177 -31.24 -45.28 23.00
C VAL A 177 -29.77 -44.90 22.65
N GLU A 178 -29.22 -43.89 23.33
CA GLU A 178 -27.80 -43.52 23.57
C GLU A 178 -26.74 -43.45 22.44
N ALA A 179 -26.01 -42.31 22.40
CA ALA A 179 -24.58 -42.23 22.72
C ALA A 179 -24.07 -40.77 22.65
N GLU A 180 -23.48 -40.28 23.75
CA GLU A 180 -22.46 -39.19 23.75
C GLU A 180 -21.13 -39.72 23.13
N PRO A 181 -20.02 -38.95 22.91
CA PRO A 181 -19.72 -37.58 23.40
C PRO A 181 -18.86 -36.66 22.46
N GLU A 182 -18.59 -35.44 22.95
CA GLU A 182 -17.44 -34.52 22.67
C GLU A 182 -17.23 -33.96 21.23
N ALA A 183 -16.64 -32.80 20.93
CA ALA A 183 -15.85 -31.83 21.68
C ALA A 183 -15.69 -30.51 20.86
N SER A 184 -15.42 -29.42 21.60
CA SER A 184 -14.52 -28.28 21.27
C SER A 184 -14.86 -27.40 20.05
N ALA A 185 -15.35 -26.16 20.21
CA ALA A 185 -14.71 -24.99 20.82
C ALA A 185 -13.33 -24.64 20.25
N GLU A 186 -13.28 -23.62 19.39
CA GLU A 186 -12.27 -22.56 19.50
C GLU A 186 -12.80 -21.27 18.86
N VAL A 187 -12.98 -20.27 19.73
CA VAL A 187 -13.36 -18.89 19.42
C VAL A 187 -12.09 -18.08 19.64
N GLU A 188 -11.47 -17.58 18.58
CA GLU A 188 -10.38 -16.60 18.74
C GLU A 188 -10.92 -15.18 18.60
N ALA A 189 -10.61 -14.41 19.64
CA ALA A 189 -11.22 -13.16 20.03
C ALA A 189 -10.77 -11.97 19.16
N LYS A 190 -11.71 -11.08 18.84
CA LYS A 190 -11.40 -9.71 18.42
C LYS A 190 -11.68 -8.76 19.57
N VAL A 191 -10.60 -8.31 20.20
CA VAL A 191 -10.58 -7.28 21.26
C VAL A 191 -11.16 -5.96 20.73
N PRO A 192 -12.17 -5.35 21.38
CA PRO A 192 -12.52 -3.95 21.14
C PRO A 192 -11.70 -3.03 22.05
N ASP A 193 -10.91 -2.15 21.44
CA ASP A 193 -10.26 -1.02 22.12
C ASP A 193 -11.32 0.04 22.42
N ALA A 194 -11.65 0.16 23.70
CA ALA A 194 -12.44 1.23 24.26
C ALA A 194 -11.58 1.92 25.32
N LEU A 195 -11.01 3.08 24.97
CA LEU A 195 -10.51 4.01 25.98
C LEU A 195 -11.31 5.30 25.93
N ALA A 196 -12.07 5.46 27.01
CA ALA A 196 -12.85 6.61 27.36
C ALA A 196 -11.98 7.78 27.87
N ALA A 197 -12.44 8.99 27.57
CA ALA A 197 -12.31 10.19 28.41
C ALA A 197 -13.72 10.84 28.39
N PRO A 198 -14.21 11.48 29.47
CA PRO A 198 -13.51 12.57 30.16
C PRO A 198 -13.69 12.60 31.69
N SER A 199 -12.76 13.24 32.40
CA SER A 199 -13.03 13.75 33.76
C SER A 199 -12.40 15.12 33.93
N THR A 200 -13.30 16.09 34.06
CA THR A 200 -13.05 17.47 34.45
C THR A 200 -12.76 17.54 35.95
N GLU A 201 -11.59 18.03 36.33
CA GLU A 201 -11.32 18.50 37.70
C GLU A 201 -11.14 20.03 37.68
N ARG A 202 -11.87 20.69 38.58
CA ARG A 202 -11.79 22.13 38.89
C ARG A 202 -10.84 22.36 40.07
N PRO A 203 -10.32 23.58 40.27
CA PRO A 203 -9.17 23.85 41.13
C PRO A 203 -9.55 24.09 42.61
N PRO A 204 -8.57 24.11 43.54
CA PRO A 204 -8.76 24.69 44.86
C PRO A 204 -8.20 26.13 44.97
N ALA A 205 -9.02 26.95 45.67
CA ALA A 205 -8.81 28.22 46.39
C ALA A 205 -7.72 29.23 45.95
#